data_AF-A0A524IDE7-F1
#
_entry.id   AF-A0A524IDE7-F1
#
_cell.length_a   1.000
_cell.length_b   1.000
_cell.length_c   1.000
_cell.angle_alpha   90.00
_cell.angle_beta   90.00
_cell.angle_gamma   90.00
#
_symmetry.space_group_name_H-M   'P 1'
#
loop_
_entity.id
_entity.type
_entity.pdbx_description
1 polymer ?
#
loop_
_entity_poly.entity_id
_entity_poly.type
_entity_poly.pdbx_seq_one_letter_code
_entity_poly.pdbx_strand_id
1 'polypeptide(L)'
;MKRIPILLLLAVFLLPAVFFGCSAPESGTVTLNITDAPTDADNIESVVITITGLSYHTVDPDEWVDVADFGSPKSYDLLGLTGGVQEMLGQFILPAGEISQLRFFLDAPEMGTGVPGGGNPSSPGCYVLLSGAADPEPLFVPSGSSSGFKATGAFSVPVNGSVTLTADFDARKSVKKTNAVYNLQPTIRLIVDGEAGVISGTITLAAAVTNSLAVFAYADNTYSAAEVSADPAFSSAVSSAIAGAGLTYSIPFLAAGVYDLAVTEIDVNGGYVNTGLKTVEDITVTAGETVTADITY
;
A
#
# COMPACT_ATOMS: atom_id res chain seq x y z
N MET A 1 -52.07 -78.09 22.38
CA MET A 1 -52.29 -76.65 22.16
C MET A 1 -51.10 -75.88 22.72
N LYS A 2 -50.45 -75.11 21.85
CA LYS A 2 -49.26 -74.27 22.11
C LYS A 2 -49.57 -73.14 23.10
N ARG A 3 -48.62 -72.80 23.98
CA ARG A 3 -48.36 -71.41 24.41
C ARG A 3 -46.84 -71.25 24.68
N ILE A 4 -46.18 -70.49 23.81
CA ILE A 4 -44.77 -70.07 23.91
C ILE A 4 -44.76 -68.72 24.64
N PRO A 5 -43.97 -68.51 25.70
CA PRO A 5 -43.78 -67.18 26.26
C PRO A 5 -42.73 -66.42 25.44
N ILE A 6 -43.12 -65.22 25.01
CA ILE A 6 -42.33 -64.28 24.22
C ILE A 6 -41.32 -63.59 25.14
N LEU A 7 -40.03 -63.81 24.88
CA LEU A 7 -38.92 -63.13 25.54
C LEU A 7 -38.75 -61.75 24.89
N LEU A 8 -39.10 -60.68 25.61
CA LEU A 8 -39.00 -59.29 25.15
C LEU A 8 -37.54 -58.83 25.32
N LEU A 9 -36.75 -58.92 24.25
CA LEU A 9 -35.37 -58.40 24.19
C LEU A 9 -35.44 -56.90 23.88
N LEU A 10 -35.25 -56.05 24.90
CA LEU A 10 -35.15 -54.60 24.74
C LEU A 10 -33.76 -54.26 24.19
N ALA A 11 -33.63 -54.15 22.86
CA ALA A 11 -32.41 -53.68 22.21
C ALA A 11 -32.29 -52.16 22.40
N VAL A 12 -31.40 -51.73 23.30
CA VAL A 12 -30.99 -50.33 23.42
C VAL A 12 -30.11 -50.01 22.22
N PHE A 13 -30.67 -49.32 21.23
CA PHE A 13 -29.95 -48.81 20.06
C PHE A 13 -29.19 -47.55 20.49
N LEU A 14 -27.90 -47.72 20.83
CA LEU A 14 -27.01 -46.60 21.15
C LEU A 14 -26.72 -45.86 19.83
N LEU A 15 -27.45 -44.77 19.57
CA LEU A 15 -27.16 -43.85 18.46
C LEU A 15 -25.76 -43.26 18.65
N PRO A 16 -24.81 -43.40 17.70
CA PRO A 16 -23.59 -42.62 17.76
C PRO A 16 -23.95 -41.16 17.51
N ALA A 17 -23.86 -40.33 18.55
CA ALA A 17 -23.87 -38.89 18.39
C ALA A 17 -22.61 -38.49 17.61
N VAL A 18 -22.76 -38.35 16.29
CA VAL A 18 -21.73 -37.75 15.44
C VAL A 18 -21.74 -36.26 15.79
N PHE A 19 -20.90 -35.88 16.75
CA PHE A 19 -20.55 -34.49 16.97
C PHE A 19 -19.78 -34.02 15.73
N PHE A 20 -20.48 -33.42 14.76
CA PHE A 20 -19.87 -32.49 13.84
C PHE A 20 -19.47 -31.26 14.66
N GLY A 21 -18.28 -31.33 15.28
CA GLY A 21 -17.62 -30.16 15.81
C GLY A 21 -17.30 -29.25 14.64
N CYS A 22 -18.13 -28.23 14.42
CA CYS A 22 -17.74 -27.09 13.59
C CYS A 22 -16.62 -26.38 14.37
N SER A 23 -15.37 -26.71 14.07
CA SER A 23 -14.24 -25.92 14.54
C SER A 23 -14.39 -24.52 13.96
N ALA A 24 -14.52 -23.51 14.80
CA ALA A 24 -14.42 -22.13 14.34
C ALA A 24 -13.09 -21.99 13.57
N PRO A 25 -13.09 -21.30 12.41
CA PRO A 25 -11.85 -21.11 11.66
C PRO A 25 -10.83 -20.42 12.57
N GLU A 26 -9.61 -20.94 12.57
CA GLU A 26 -8.51 -20.35 13.30
C GLU A 26 -8.25 -18.93 12.76
N SER A 27 -7.82 -18.03 13.64
CA SER A 27 -7.61 -16.62 13.30
C SER A 27 -6.32 -16.10 13.91
N GLY A 28 -5.88 -14.95 13.40
CA GLY A 28 -4.78 -14.19 13.94
C GLY A 28 -5.07 -12.69 13.87
N THR A 29 -4.19 -11.92 14.48
CA THR A 29 -4.31 -10.47 14.56
C THR A 29 -3.47 -9.80 13.49
N VAL A 30 -4.08 -8.95 12.67
CA VAL A 30 -3.39 -8.13 11.67
C VAL A 30 -3.40 -6.68 12.15
N THR A 31 -2.23 -6.12 12.40
CA THR A 31 -2.07 -4.68 12.62
C THR A 31 -1.69 -4.06 11.28
N LEU A 32 -2.46 -3.09 10.81
CA LEU A 32 -2.25 -2.43 9.52
C LEU A 32 -1.92 -0.96 9.72
N ASN A 33 -0.77 -0.55 9.20
CA ASN A 33 -0.28 0.83 9.15
C ASN A 33 -0.40 1.38 7.72
N ILE A 34 -0.35 2.70 7.59
CA ILE A 34 -0.29 3.44 6.32
C ILE A 34 0.97 4.29 6.30
N THR A 35 1.61 4.33 5.14
CA THR A 35 2.73 5.22 4.80
C THR A 35 2.59 5.64 3.33
N ASP A 36 3.44 6.55 2.88
CA ASP A 36 3.51 6.99 1.49
C ASP A 36 4.97 7.04 1.00
N ALA A 37 5.20 6.59 -0.23
CA ALA A 37 6.41 6.85 -0.96
C ALA A 37 6.50 8.35 -1.28
N PRO A 38 7.67 8.99 -1.10
CA PRO A 38 7.82 10.43 -1.32
C PRO A 38 7.32 10.90 -2.70
N THR A 39 6.57 12.00 -2.69
CA THR A 39 6.14 12.70 -3.90
C THR A 39 7.20 13.70 -4.37
N ASP A 40 7.33 13.83 -5.69
CA ASP A 40 8.14 14.80 -6.43
C ASP A 40 7.32 16.01 -6.92
N ALA A 41 6.02 16.04 -6.62
CA ALA A 41 5.12 17.10 -7.07
C ALA A 41 5.24 18.37 -6.21
N ASP A 42 6.12 19.30 -6.60
CA ASP A 42 6.35 20.58 -5.90
C ASP A 42 5.10 21.48 -5.78
N ASN A 43 4.11 21.27 -6.65
CA ASN A 43 2.88 22.06 -6.67
C ASN A 43 1.72 21.45 -5.85
N ILE A 44 1.98 20.39 -5.06
CA ILE A 44 1.00 19.73 -4.21
C ILE A 44 1.47 19.84 -2.75
N GLU A 45 0.67 20.50 -1.92
CA GLU A 45 0.91 20.66 -0.48
C GLU A 45 0.35 19.49 0.35
N SER A 46 -0.73 18.87 -0.12
CA SER A 46 -1.43 17.81 0.62
C SER A 46 -2.15 16.87 -0.33
N VAL A 47 -2.15 15.57 0.00
CA VAL A 47 -2.94 14.54 -0.69
C VAL A 47 -3.71 13.77 0.38
N VAL A 48 -4.98 14.14 0.55
CA VAL A 48 -5.84 13.52 1.55
C VAL A 48 -6.66 12.41 0.92
N ILE A 49 -6.59 11.24 1.54
CA ILE A 49 -7.48 10.10 1.24
C ILE A 49 -8.31 9.76 2.47
N THR A 50 -9.56 9.36 2.25
CA THR A 50 -10.43 8.83 3.29
C THR A 50 -10.77 7.39 2.99
N ILE A 51 -10.33 6.47 3.86
CA ILE A 51 -10.59 5.04 3.75
C ILE A 51 -11.89 4.74 4.50
N THR A 52 -12.84 4.12 3.81
CA THR A 52 -14.18 3.81 4.32
C THR A 52 -14.36 2.33 4.66
N GLY A 53 -13.48 1.47 4.19
CA GLY A 53 -13.54 0.04 4.45
C GLY A 53 -12.34 -0.72 3.90
N LEU A 54 -12.26 -2.00 4.29
CA LEU A 54 -11.29 -2.95 3.80
C LEU A 54 -11.99 -4.26 3.42
N SER A 55 -11.43 -4.98 2.45
CA SER A 55 -11.70 -6.40 2.26
C SER A 55 -10.41 -7.16 2.00
N TYR A 56 -10.42 -8.45 2.34
CA TYR A 56 -9.30 -9.36 2.13
C TYR A 56 -9.72 -10.49 1.19
N HIS A 57 -8.73 -11.06 0.52
CA HIS A 57 -8.92 -12.17 -0.38
C HIS A 57 -8.26 -13.44 0.16
N THR A 58 -9.05 -14.49 0.32
CA THR A 58 -8.56 -15.84 0.69
C THR A 58 -8.30 -16.67 -0.55
N VAL A 59 -7.34 -17.59 -0.48
CA VAL A 59 -7.01 -18.50 -1.60
C VAL A 59 -7.90 -19.74 -1.61
N ASP A 60 -8.33 -20.19 -0.43
CA ASP A 60 -9.24 -21.33 -0.25
C ASP A 60 -10.18 -21.07 0.94
N PRO A 61 -11.47 -20.75 0.71
CA PRO A 61 -12.10 -20.53 -0.61
C PRO A 61 -11.55 -19.29 -1.33
N ASP A 62 -11.59 -19.29 -2.67
CA ASP A 62 -11.24 -18.14 -3.53
C ASP A 62 -12.34 -17.07 -3.46
N GLU A 63 -12.27 -16.21 -2.45
CA GLU A 63 -13.32 -15.22 -2.18
C GLU A 63 -12.79 -13.90 -1.59
N TRP A 64 -13.58 -12.84 -1.80
CA TRP A 64 -13.39 -11.55 -1.13
C TRP A 64 -14.33 -11.45 0.07
N VAL A 65 -13.77 -11.09 1.23
CA VAL A 65 -14.51 -10.92 2.48
C VAL A 65 -14.27 -9.52 3.03
N ASP A 66 -15.35 -8.81 3.34
CA ASP A 66 -15.28 -7.48 3.95
C ASP A 66 -14.83 -7.58 5.42
N VAL A 67 -13.96 -6.66 5.84
CA VAL A 67 -13.54 -6.53 7.23
C VAL A 67 -14.64 -5.82 8.00
N ALA A 68 -15.51 -6.60 8.64
CA ALA A 68 -16.70 -6.10 9.33
C ALA A 68 -16.38 -5.06 10.44
N ASP A 69 -15.24 -5.20 11.10
CA ASP A 69 -14.83 -4.37 12.24
C ASP A 69 -13.95 -3.17 11.86
N PHE A 70 -13.97 -2.73 10.59
CA PHE A 70 -13.20 -1.56 10.16
C PHE A 70 -13.53 -0.29 10.96
N GLY A 71 -14.80 -0.13 11.35
CA GLY A 71 -15.29 1.01 12.12
C GLY A 71 -15.64 2.21 11.25
N SER A 72 -15.41 3.42 11.77
CA SER A 72 -15.70 4.67 11.06
C SER A 72 -14.63 4.97 9.99
N PRO A 73 -14.97 5.71 8.92
CA PRO A 73 -13.99 6.20 7.95
C PRO A 73 -12.83 6.94 8.61
N LYS A 74 -11.63 6.80 8.03
CA LYS A 74 -10.39 7.41 8.53
C LYS A 74 -9.69 8.16 7.40
N SER A 75 -9.28 9.40 7.68
CA SER A 75 -8.64 10.28 6.71
C SER A 75 -7.16 10.46 7.03
N TYR A 76 -6.33 10.41 5.99
CA TYR A 76 -4.87 10.52 6.09
C TYR A 76 -4.37 11.49 5.02
N ASP A 77 -3.46 12.39 5.42
CA ASP A 77 -2.66 13.15 4.47
C ASP A 77 -1.39 12.35 4.15
N LEU A 78 -1.33 11.80 2.94
CA LEU A 78 -0.26 10.90 2.51
C LEU A 78 1.10 11.60 2.52
N LEU A 79 1.15 12.90 2.19
CA LEU A 79 2.43 13.62 2.12
C LEU A 79 3.09 13.79 3.50
N GLY A 80 2.31 13.70 4.57
CA GLY A 80 2.80 13.67 5.95
C GLY A 80 3.37 12.32 6.40
N LEU A 81 3.14 11.24 5.63
CA LEU A 81 3.47 9.87 5.99
C LEU A 81 4.66 9.32 5.17
N THR A 82 5.60 10.19 4.81
CA THR A 82 6.78 9.83 4.00
C THR A 82 8.02 9.58 4.87
N GLY A 83 9.08 9.03 4.29
CA GLY A 83 10.38 8.87 4.96
C GLY A 83 10.38 7.92 6.15
N GLY A 84 9.46 6.95 6.18
CA GLY A 84 9.32 5.97 7.27
C GLY A 84 8.31 6.34 8.34
N VAL A 85 7.64 7.48 8.22
CA VAL A 85 6.51 7.83 9.09
C VAL A 85 5.32 6.93 8.75
N GLN A 86 4.73 6.33 9.78
CA GLN A 86 3.57 5.46 9.66
C GLN A 86 2.46 5.91 10.60
N GLU A 87 1.22 5.73 10.16
CA GLU A 87 0.05 5.84 11.03
C GLU A 87 -0.77 4.55 11.04
N MET A 88 -1.26 4.14 12.21
CA MET A 88 -2.04 2.92 12.33
C MET A 88 -3.44 3.12 11.74
N LEU A 89 -3.78 2.31 10.73
CA LEU A 89 -5.13 2.22 10.19
C LEU A 89 -6.03 1.41 11.12
N GLY A 90 -5.53 0.34 11.72
CA GLY A 90 -6.31 -0.44 12.68
C GLY A 90 -5.72 -1.80 12.97
N GLN A 91 -6.43 -2.54 13.80
CA GLN A 91 -6.14 -3.92 14.14
C GLN A 91 -7.38 -4.76 13.84
N PHE A 92 -7.18 -5.84 13.09
CA PHE A 92 -8.25 -6.68 12.56
C PHE A 92 -7.99 -8.14 12.90
N ILE A 93 -9.06 -8.89 13.20
CA ILE A 93 -8.99 -10.34 13.35
C ILE A 93 -9.33 -10.95 12.00
N LEU A 94 -8.34 -11.55 11.35
CA LEU A 94 -8.50 -12.20 10.05
C LEU A 94 -8.33 -13.72 10.20
N PRO A 95 -8.90 -14.54 9.29
CA PRO A 95 -8.64 -15.98 9.28
C PRO A 95 -7.14 -16.24 9.15
N ALA A 96 -6.67 -17.25 9.88
CA ALA A 96 -5.28 -17.69 9.80
C ALA A 96 -5.01 -18.37 8.45
N GLY A 97 -3.79 -18.22 7.94
CA GLY A 97 -3.40 -18.73 6.62
C GLY A 97 -2.93 -17.63 5.67
N GLU A 98 -2.87 -17.95 4.38
CA GLU A 98 -2.45 -17.00 3.34
C GLU A 98 -3.60 -16.07 2.95
N ILE A 99 -3.33 -14.77 3.03
CA ILE A 99 -4.15 -13.71 2.43
C ILE A 99 -3.39 -13.21 1.22
N SER A 100 -3.97 -13.40 0.02
CA SER A 100 -3.24 -13.07 -1.20
C SER A 100 -3.32 -11.59 -1.55
N GLN A 101 -4.37 -10.87 -1.12
CA GLN A 101 -4.60 -9.45 -1.40
C GLN A 101 -5.41 -8.76 -0.29
N LEU A 102 -5.17 -7.46 -0.09
CA LEU A 102 -6.13 -6.55 0.55
C LEU A 102 -6.69 -5.56 -0.46
N ARG A 103 -7.87 -5.04 -0.17
CA ARG A 103 -8.54 -4.02 -0.95
C ARG A 103 -9.03 -2.90 -0.04
N PHE A 104 -8.79 -1.68 -0.48
CA PHE A 104 -9.15 -0.45 0.20
C PHE A 104 -10.34 0.19 -0.50
N PHE A 105 -11.36 0.56 0.26
CA PHE A 105 -12.47 1.38 -0.22
C PHE A 105 -12.22 2.82 0.19
N LEU A 106 -12.35 3.75 -0.76
CA LEU A 106 -12.09 5.17 -0.54
C LEU A 106 -13.37 5.97 -0.72
N ASP A 107 -13.51 7.05 0.04
CA ASP A 107 -14.55 8.06 -0.16
C ASP A 107 -14.17 9.00 -1.32
N ALA A 108 -14.19 8.46 -2.53
CA ALA A 108 -13.89 9.18 -3.75
C ALA A 108 -14.97 8.88 -4.82
N PRO A 109 -15.66 9.89 -5.36
CA PRO A 109 -16.72 9.71 -6.34
C PRO A 109 -16.16 9.30 -7.71
N GLU A 110 -16.97 8.56 -8.47
CA GLU A 110 -16.65 8.25 -9.86
C GLU A 110 -16.87 9.49 -10.76
N MET A 111 -15.97 9.71 -11.71
CA MET A 111 -16.07 10.85 -12.63
C MET A 111 -17.42 10.86 -13.36
N GLY A 112 -18.13 12.00 -13.34
CA GLY A 112 -19.41 12.18 -14.04
C GLY A 112 -20.65 11.62 -13.33
N THR A 113 -20.49 11.00 -12.16
CA THR A 113 -21.62 10.45 -11.38
C THR A 113 -22.19 11.41 -10.33
N GLY A 114 -21.54 12.56 -10.13
CA GLY A 114 -21.98 13.59 -9.21
C GLY A 114 -22.55 14.81 -9.92
N VAL A 115 -23.78 15.17 -9.53
CA VAL A 115 -24.57 16.36 -9.91
C VAL A 115 -25.31 16.29 -11.27
N PRO A 116 -26.62 15.97 -11.26
CA PRO A 116 -27.53 16.39 -12.32
C PRO A 116 -27.49 17.93 -12.43
N GLY A 117 -26.89 18.45 -13.49
CA GLY A 117 -26.73 19.90 -13.69
C GLY A 117 -25.30 20.40 -13.89
N GLY A 118 -24.28 19.53 -13.94
CA GLY A 118 -22.94 19.90 -14.41
C GLY A 118 -22.07 20.67 -13.41
N GLY A 119 -22.32 20.52 -12.11
CA GLY A 119 -21.38 20.96 -11.06
C GLY A 119 -20.27 19.94 -10.86
N ASN A 120 -19.04 20.39 -10.59
CA ASN A 120 -17.94 19.52 -10.17
C ASN A 120 -18.40 18.77 -8.89
N PRO A 121 -18.35 17.43 -8.82
CA PRO A 121 -18.76 16.76 -7.60
C PRO A 121 -17.86 17.20 -6.45
N SER A 122 -18.46 17.58 -5.33
CA SER A 122 -17.71 17.66 -4.07
C SER A 122 -17.27 16.25 -3.70
N SER A 123 -15.96 15.99 -3.67
CA SER A 123 -15.37 14.81 -3.03
C SER A 123 -14.84 15.25 -1.67
N PRO A 124 -15.67 15.28 -0.60
CA PRO A 124 -15.19 15.72 0.70
C PRO A 124 -14.14 14.75 1.28
N GLY A 125 -14.18 13.47 0.89
CA GLY A 125 -13.31 12.45 1.47
C GLY A 125 -11.91 12.37 0.86
N CYS A 126 -11.75 12.62 -0.44
CA CYS A 126 -10.45 12.55 -1.11
C CYS A 126 -10.19 13.81 -1.95
N TYR A 127 -9.07 14.49 -1.70
CA TYR A 127 -8.73 15.75 -2.36
C TYR A 127 -7.22 16.02 -2.36
N VAL A 128 -6.79 16.95 -3.20
CA VAL A 128 -5.44 17.53 -3.19
C VAL A 128 -5.51 19.00 -2.85
N LEU A 129 -4.53 19.49 -2.08
CA LEU A 129 -4.31 20.93 -1.91
C LEU A 129 -3.10 21.33 -2.73
N LEU A 130 -3.27 22.32 -3.62
CA LEU A 130 -2.18 22.82 -4.45
C LEU A 130 -1.43 23.94 -3.74
N SER A 131 -0.15 24.08 -4.06
CA SER A 131 0.70 25.09 -3.43
C SER A 131 0.17 26.50 -3.61
N GLY A 132 -0.12 27.19 -2.50
CA GLY A 132 -0.70 28.54 -2.48
C GLY A 132 -2.18 28.63 -2.88
N ALA A 133 -2.89 27.51 -3.06
CA ALA A 133 -4.34 27.51 -3.27
C ALA A 133 -5.08 27.63 -1.92
N ALA A 134 -6.21 28.35 -1.90
CA ALA A 134 -7.04 28.47 -0.70
C ALA A 134 -8.00 27.29 -0.53
N ASP A 135 -8.45 26.71 -1.65
CA ASP A 135 -9.47 25.68 -1.70
C ASP A 135 -8.88 24.36 -2.23
N PRO A 136 -9.28 23.20 -1.67
CA PRO A 136 -8.84 21.90 -2.16
C PRO A 136 -9.53 21.52 -3.48
N GLU A 137 -8.81 20.77 -4.32
CA GLU A 137 -9.32 20.18 -5.56
C GLU A 137 -9.74 18.72 -5.31
N PRO A 138 -10.96 18.32 -5.66
CA PRO A 138 -11.45 16.96 -5.43
C PRO A 138 -10.68 15.92 -6.25
N LEU A 139 -10.44 14.75 -5.65
CA LEU A 139 -9.93 13.56 -6.32
C LEU A 139 -11.07 12.67 -6.79
N PHE A 140 -11.05 12.28 -8.07
CA PHE A 140 -12.04 11.41 -8.68
C PHE A 140 -11.47 10.05 -9.04
N VAL A 141 -12.29 9.01 -8.94
CA VAL A 141 -11.88 7.70 -9.44
C VAL A 141 -12.37 7.55 -10.89
N PRO A 142 -11.53 7.14 -11.86
CA PRO A 142 -11.96 6.95 -13.24
C PRO A 142 -13.04 5.86 -13.38
N SER A 143 -12.95 4.84 -12.54
CA SER A 143 -13.90 3.75 -12.33
C SER A 143 -13.48 2.98 -11.07
N GLY A 144 -14.40 2.30 -10.39
CA GLY A 144 -14.05 1.35 -9.34
C GLY A 144 -14.19 1.81 -7.88
N SER A 145 -14.89 2.91 -7.59
CA SER A 145 -15.28 3.26 -6.21
C SER A 145 -16.02 2.12 -5.51
N SER A 146 -16.90 1.42 -6.24
CA SER A 146 -17.61 0.23 -5.76
C SER A 146 -16.76 -1.04 -5.73
N SER A 147 -15.73 -1.14 -6.57
CA SER A 147 -14.84 -2.32 -6.62
C SER A 147 -13.65 -2.22 -5.70
N GLY A 148 -13.35 -1.05 -5.12
CA GLY A 148 -12.18 -0.76 -4.29
C GLY A 148 -10.85 -0.86 -5.03
N PHE A 149 -9.77 -0.54 -4.32
CA PHE A 149 -8.40 -0.52 -4.82
C PHE A 149 -7.58 -1.63 -4.20
N LYS A 150 -7.03 -2.51 -5.03
CA LYS A 150 -6.25 -3.65 -4.58
C LYS A 150 -4.83 -3.22 -4.22
N ALA A 151 -4.37 -3.64 -3.06
CA ALA A 151 -2.96 -3.57 -2.71
C ALA A 151 -2.24 -4.84 -3.17
N THR A 152 -0.99 -4.68 -3.60
CA THR A 152 -0.14 -5.78 -4.06
C THR A 152 0.69 -6.30 -2.90
N GLY A 153 0.81 -7.63 -2.79
CA GLY A 153 1.55 -8.29 -1.72
C GLY A 153 0.66 -9.28 -0.97
N ALA A 154 1.09 -10.55 -0.94
CA ALA A 154 0.48 -11.58 -0.12
C ALA A 154 1.15 -11.60 1.26
N PHE A 155 0.43 -12.04 2.27
CA PHE A 155 0.96 -12.22 3.62
C PHE A 155 0.30 -13.41 4.32
N SER A 156 0.95 -13.92 5.36
CA SER A 156 0.40 -14.99 6.19
C SER A 156 -0.06 -14.45 7.55
N VAL A 157 -1.28 -14.83 7.93
CA VAL A 157 -1.84 -14.56 9.25
C VAL A 157 -1.55 -15.76 10.17
N PRO A 158 -0.75 -15.61 11.24
CA PRO A 158 -0.41 -16.72 12.12
C PRO A 158 -1.58 -17.11 13.03
N VAL A 159 -1.77 -18.41 13.25
CA VAL A 159 -2.77 -18.96 14.18
C VAL A 159 -2.52 -18.46 15.60
N ASN A 160 -3.49 -17.77 16.20
CA ASN A 160 -3.40 -17.15 17.52
C ASN A 160 -2.19 -16.21 17.70
N GLY A 161 -1.61 -15.73 16.59
CA GLY A 161 -0.47 -14.83 16.58
C GLY A 161 -0.85 -13.44 16.07
N SER A 162 0.16 -12.63 15.79
CA SER A 162 0.01 -11.32 15.17
C SER A 162 0.99 -11.12 14.03
N VAL A 163 0.55 -10.40 12.99
CA VAL A 163 1.39 -9.86 11.92
C VAL A 163 1.15 -8.35 11.82
N THR A 164 2.23 -7.60 11.62
CA THR A 164 2.17 -6.16 11.37
C THR A 164 2.48 -5.91 9.90
N LEU A 165 1.59 -5.17 9.25
CA LEU A 165 1.67 -4.81 7.85
C LEU A 165 1.71 -3.31 7.69
N THR A 166 2.39 -2.85 6.66
CA THR A 166 2.36 -1.48 6.19
C THR A 166 1.82 -1.42 4.78
N ALA A 167 0.76 -0.64 4.59
CA ALA A 167 0.28 -0.23 3.27
C ALA A 167 1.04 1.02 2.85
N ASP A 168 2.00 0.81 1.94
CA ASP A 168 2.79 1.85 1.30
C ASP A 168 2.03 2.35 0.06
N PHE A 169 1.40 3.51 0.21
CA PHE A 169 0.81 4.24 -0.91
C PHE A 169 1.93 4.90 -1.72
N ASP A 170 1.68 5.14 -3.00
CA ASP A 170 2.58 5.94 -3.83
C ASP A 170 1.74 7.05 -4.46
N ALA A 171 1.56 8.16 -3.74
CA ALA A 171 0.75 9.30 -4.18
C ALA A 171 1.20 9.81 -5.55
N ARG A 172 2.51 9.81 -5.81
CA ARG A 172 3.13 10.17 -7.09
C ARG A 172 2.65 9.30 -8.25
N LYS A 173 2.52 7.98 -8.07
CA LYS A 173 1.92 7.09 -9.08
C LYS A 173 0.39 7.16 -9.12
N SER A 174 -0.22 7.55 -8.01
CA SER A 174 -1.66 7.42 -7.77
C SER A 174 -2.48 8.60 -8.25
N VAL A 175 -1.93 9.82 -8.20
CA VAL A 175 -2.64 11.05 -8.56
C VAL A 175 -2.25 11.46 -9.98
N LYS A 176 -3.23 11.58 -10.87
CA LYS A 176 -3.02 11.98 -12.27
C LYS A 176 -3.95 13.11 -12.67
N LYS A 177 -3.41 14.17 -13.26
CA LYS A 177 -4.23 15.26 -13.81
C LYS A 177 -4.57 14.97 -15.27
N THR A 178 -5.85 14.90 -15.61
CA THR A 178 -6.33 14.72 -17.00
C THR A 178 -7.47 15.70 -17.26
N ASN A 179 -7.39 16.47 -18.35
CA ASN A 179 -8.41 17.46 -18.72
C ASN A 179 -8.79 18.42 -17.57
N ALA A 180 -7.78 18.90 -16.83
CA ALA A 180 -7.94 19.74 -15.63
C ALA A 180 -8.60 19.09 -14.40
N VAL A 181 -8.88 17.79 -14.45
CA VAL A 181 -9.44 17.02 -13.33
C VAL A 181 -8.34 16.14 -12.70
N TYR A 182 -8.31 16.06 -11.37
CA TYR A 182 -7.42 15.15 -10.66
C TYR A 182 -8.08 13.79 -10.46
N ASN A 183 -7.42 12.75 -10.97
CA ASN A 183 -7.84 11.37 -10.87
C ASN A 183 -7.00 10.63 -9.84
N LEU A 184 -7.65 9.74 -9.09
CA LEU A 184 -7.07 8.86 -8.09
C LEU A 184 -7.14 7.42 -8.57
N GLN A 185 -5.98 6.83 -8.79
CA GLN A 185 -5.77 5.42 -9.06
C GLN A 185 -4.67 4.90 -8.12
N PRO A 186 -5.00 4.60 -6.84
CA PRO A 186 -4.06 4.18 -5.83
C PRO A 186 -3.17 3.03 -6.28
N THR A 187 -1.87 3.25 -6.17
CA THR A 187 -0.84 2.20 -6.18
C THR A 187 -0.46 1.94 -4.74
N ILE A 188 -0.77 0.74 -4.24
CA ILE A 188 -0.59 0.38 -2.84
C ILE A 188 0.19 -0.92 -2.78
N ARG A 189 1.24 -0.96 -1.99
CA ARG A 189 2.04 -2.16 -1.71
C ARG A 189 1.88 -2.54 -0.25
N LEU A 190 1.62 -3.82 0.01
CA LEU A 190 1.61 -4.39 1.36
C LEU A 190 2.99 -4.93 1.66
N ILE A 191 3.52 -4.50 2.80
CA ILE A 191 4.80 -4.94 3.32
C ILE A 191 4.58 -5.57 4.68
N VAL A 192 5.15 -6.75 4.91
CA VAL A 192 5.23 -7.34 6.25
C VAL A 192 6.42 -6.70 6.95
N ASP A 193 6.18 -5.94 8.02
CA ASP A 193 7.21 -5.10 8.65
C ASP A 193 8.42 -5.92 9.13
N GLY A 194 8.17 -7.13 9.65
CA GLY A 194 9.22 -8.06 10.10
C GLY A 194 10.05 -8.69 8.97
N GLU A 195 9.61 -8.55 7.72
CA GLU A 195 10.28 -9.08 6.52
C GLU A 195 10.92 -7.97 5.67
N ALA A 196 10.78 -6.72 6.10
CA ALA A 196 11.29 -5.55 5.40
C ALA A 196 12.62 -5.07 5.98
N GLY A 197 13.49 -4.55 5.11
CA GLY A 197 14.69 -3.82 5.47
C GLY A 197 14.64 -2.37 4.97
N VAL A 198 15.76 -1.67 5.15
CA VAL A 198 15.91 -0.26 4.80
C VAL A 198 17.21 -0.07 4.02
N ILE A 199 17.17 0.66 2.91
CA ILE A 199 18.38 1.21 2.28
C ILE A 199 18.53 2.65 2.74
N SER A 200 19.70 3.03 3.26
CA SER A 200 19.99 4.43 3.60
C SER A 200 21.43 4.78 3.26
N GLY A 201 21.71 6.07 3.16
CA GLY A 201 23.08 6.51 2.90
C GLY A 201 23.20 8.00 2.72
N THR A 202 24.40 8.41 2.33
CA THR A 202 24.72 9.80 2.03
C THR A 202 25.05 9.96 0.55
N ILE A 203 24.68 11.09 -0.03
CA ILE A 203 25.07 11.48 -1.38
C ILE A 203 26.20 12.49 -1.29
N THR A 204 27.35 12.15 -1.86
CA THR A 204 28.50 13.04 -2.01
C THR A 204 28.51 13.62 -3.40
N LEU A 205 28.51 14.96 -3.51
CA LEU A 205 28.51 15.65 -4.80
C LEU A 205 29.92 15.84 -5.34
N ALA A 206 30.18 15.40 -6.57
CA ALA A 206 31.41 15.65 -7.31
C ALA A 206 31.45 17.07 -7.91
N ALA A 207 30.28 17.68 -8.13
CA ALA A 207 30.10 19.05 -8.58
C ALA A 207 28.93 19.71 -7.85
N ALA A 208 28.86 21.05 -7.85
CA ALA A 208 27.75 21.75 -7.20
C ALA A 208 26.43 21.46 -7.95
N VAL A 209 25.42 21.02 -7.20
CA VAL A 209 24.06 20.78 -7.68
C VAL A 209 23.13 21.78 -6.99
N THR A 210 22.23 22.42 -7.75
CA THR A 210 21.26 23.39 -7.21
C THR A 210 19.86 22.79 -7.00
N ASN A 211 19.62 21.63 -7.61
CA ASN A 211 18.37 20.91 -7.58
C ASN A 211 18.33 19.93 -6.41
N SER A 212 17.11 19.53 -6.02
CA SER A 212 16.93 18.44 -5.07
C SER A 212 17.33 17.12 -5.72
N LEU A 213 17.76 16.13 -4.93
CA LEU A 213 18.10 14.79 -5.43
C LEU A 213 17.04 13.79 -4.99
N ALA A 214 16.62 12.95 -5.93
CA ALA A 214 15.78 11.78 -5.65
C ALA A 214 16.55 10.49 -5.92
N VAL A 215 16.32 9.51 -5.05
CA VAL A 215 16.88 8.16 -5.12
C VAL A 215 15.72 7.19 -5.28
N PHE A 216 15.73 6.39 -6.34
CA PHE A 216 14.72 5.38 -6.64
C PHE A 216 15.31 4.00 -6.45
N ALA A 217 14.62 3.13 -5.71
CA ALA A 217 14.98 1.73 -5.59
C ALA A 217 14.22 0.89 -6.62
N TYR A 218 14.96 0.10 -7.38
CA TYR A 218 14.47 -0.83 -8.40
C TYR A 218 14.79 -2.26 -7.98
N ALA A 219 13.94 -3.20 -8.35
CA ALA A 219 14.34 -4.60 -8.30
C ALA A 219 15.57 -4.81 -9.21
N ASP A 220 16.43 -5.74 -8.82
CA ASP A 220 17.64 -6.10 -9.54
C ASP A 220 17.44 -6.16 -11.07
N ASN A 221 18.25 -5.41 -11.82
CA ASN A 221 18.28 -5.33 -13.28
C ASN A 221 16.97 -4.87 -13.95
N THR A 222 16.09 -4.15 -13.24
CA THR A 222 14.82 -3.66 -13.80
C THR A 222 14.83 -2.18 -14.22
N TYR A 223 15.84 -1.43 -13.82
CA TYR A 223 15.94 0.00 -14.13
C TYR A 223 16.10 0.26 -15.64
N SER A 224 15.43 1.32 -16.14
CA SER A 224 15.57 1.81 -17.51
C SER A 224 15.67 3.32 -17.56
N ALA A 225 16.71 3.85 -18.23
CA ALA A 225 16.90 5.28 -18.43
C ALA A 225 15.77 5.95 -19.25
N ALA A 226 14.94 5.18 -19.96
CA ALA A 226 13.78 5.71 -20.66
C ALA A 226 12.68 6.20 -19.69
N GLU A 227 12.68 5.73 -18.43
CA GLU A 227 11.68 6.10 -17.43
C GLU A 227 11.78 7.54 -16.96
N VAL A 228 12.91 8.23 -17.14
CA VAL A 228 13.06 9.65 -16.75
C VAL A 228 12.06 10.54 -17.51
N SER A 229 11.74 10.15 -18.75
CA SER A 229 10.79 10.86 -19.61
C SER A 229 9.40 10.21 -19.67
N ALA A 230 9.14 9.20 -18.84
CA ALA A 230 7.82 8.56 -18.77
C ALA A 230 6.81 9.39 -17.96
N ASP A 231 5.53 9.03 -18.02
CA ASP A 231 4.45 9.65 -17.24
C ASP A 231 3.61 8.57 -16.49
N PRO A 232 3.73 8.48 -15.16
CA PRO A 232 4.69 9.18 -14.32
C PRO A 232 6.11 8.65 -14.55
N ALA A 233 7.12 9.49 -14.39
CA ALA A 233 8.51 9.09 -14.49
C ALA A 233 8.86 8.10 -13.37
N PHE A 234 9.86 7.22 -13.57
CA PHE A 234 10.27 6.21 -12.58
C PHE A 234 9.10 5.35 -12.03
N SER A 235 8.16 4.97 -12.90
CA SER A 235 6.94 4.24 -12.53
C SER A 235 7.21 2.79 -12.13
N SER A 236 8.31 2.19 -12.59
CA SER A 236 8.68 0.82 -12.22
C SER A 236 9.50 0.74 -10.92
N ALA A 237 9.92 1.88 -10.36
CA ALA A 237 10.61 1.91 -9.07
C ALA A 237 9.74 1.27 -7.97
N VAL A 238 10.33 0.47 -7.09
CA VAL A 238 9.65 -0.16 -5.96
C VAL A 238 9.29 0.88 -4.91
N SER A 239 10.20 1.80 -4.62
CA SER A 239 10.03 2.93 -3.69
C SER A 239 11.07 4.01 -4.00
N SER A 240 11.00 5.14 -3.30
CA SER A 240 11.88 6.30 -3.52
C SER A 240 12.21 7.03 -2.22
N ALA A 241 13.21 7.89 -2.28
CA ALA A 241 13.56 8.88 -1.26
C ALA A 241 13.94 10.20 -1.90
N ILE A 242 13.60 11.31 -1.25
CA ILE A 242 14.17 12.62 -1.55
C ILE A 242 15.31 12.86 -0.56
N ALA A 243 16.46 13.30 -1.06
CA ALA A 243 17.62 13.61 -0.24
C ALA A 243 17.28 14.77 0.71
N GLY A 244 17.38 14.51 2.01
CA GLY A 244 17.13 15.49 3.06
C GLY A 244 18.34 16.38 3.35
N ALA A 245 18.27 17.06 4.49
CA ALA A 245 19.37 17.88 4.99
C ALA A 245 20.68 17.07 5.09
N GLY A 246 21.79 17.64 4.62
CA GLY A 246 23.07 16.93 4.60
C GLY A 246 23.18 15.84 3.52
N LEU A 247 22.27 15.83 2.53
CA LEU A 247 22.25 14.87 1.42
C LEU A 247 22.10 13.42 1.88
N THR A 248 21.42 13.21 3.00
CA THR A 248 21.06 11.87 3.48
C THR A 248 19.76 11.40 2.86
N TYR A 249 19.65 10.12 2.55
CA TYR A 249 18.40 9.53 2.07
C TYR A 249 18.11 8.21 2.81
N SER A 250 16.83 7.83 2.85
CA SER A 250 16.37 6.59 3.47
C SER A 250 15.15 6.07 2.73
N ILE A 251 15.21 4.83 2.25
CA ILE A 251 14.14 4.10 1.57
C ILE A 251 13.77 2.91 2.46
N PRO A 252 12.77 3.07 3.35
CA PRO A 252 12.29 2.00 4.21
C PRO A 252 11.33 1.05 3.48
N PHE A 253 10.89 0.01 4.18
CA PHE A 253 9.86 -0.92 3.72
C PHE A 253 10.20 -1.64 2.42
N LEU A 254 11.47 -1.98 2.21
CA LEU A 254 11.91 -2.81 1.08
C LEU A 254 11.89 -4.27 1.52
N ALA A 255 11.25 -5.15 0.74
CA ALA A 255 11.32 -6.58 1.02
C ALA A 255 12.77 -7.06 0.97
N ALA A 256 13.10 -8.14 1.68
CA ALA A 256 14.43 -8.75 1.53
C ALA A 256 14.69 -9.14 0.07
N GLY A 257 15.85 -8.76 -0.48
CA GLY A 257 16.14 -8.91 -1.90
C GLY A 257 17.35 -8.12 -2.36
N VAL A 258 17.60 -8.11 -3.66
CA VAL A 258 18.66 -7.33 -4.31
C VAL A 258 18.01 -6.18 -5.08
N TYR A 259 18.57 -4.98 -4.91
CA TYR A 259 18.05 -3.75 -5.46
C TYR A 259 19.14 -2.94 -6.17
N ASP A 260 18.72 -2.23 -7.21
CA ASP A 260 19.50 -1.17 -7.83
C ASP A 260 18.93 0.18 -7.42
N LEU A 261 19.80 1.17 -7.21
CA LEU A 261 19.39 2.56 -7.01
C LEU A 261 19.64 3.37 -8.27
N ALA A 262 18.69 4.22 -8.63
CA ALA A 262 18.83 5.26 -9.64
C ALA A 262 18.69 6.64 -8.97
N VAL A 263 19.66 7.52 -9.19
CA VAL A 263 19.67 8.88 -8.62
C VAL A 263 19.54 9.92 -9.72
N THR A 264 18.65 10.88 -9.51
CA THR A 264 18.36 11.96 -10.46
C THR A 264 18.12 13.28 -9.73
N GLU A 265 18.26 14.38 -10.44
CA GLU A 265 17.85 15.71 -9.97
C GLU A 265 16.35 15.95 -10.20
N ILE A 266 15.72 16.66 -9.28
CA ILE A 266 14.39 17.25 -9.37
C ILE A 266 14.56 18.77 -9.46
N ASP A 267 14.13 19.36 -10.58
CA ASP A 267 14.14 20.80 -10.79
C ASP A 267 13.09 21.51 -9.91
N VAL A 268 13.15 22.84 -9.88
CA VAL A 268 12.27 23.70 -9.06
C VAL A 268 10.77 23.63 -9.42
N ASN A 269 10.41 22.91 -10.48
CA ASN A 269 9.03 22.68 -10.91
C ASN A 269 8.60 21.23 -10.69
N GLY A 270 9.36 20.42 -9.95
CA GLY A 270 9.14 18.99 -9.77
C GLY A 270 9.54 18.13 -10.98
N GLY A 271 10.22 18.70 -11.98
CA GLY A 271 10.62 17.99 -13.18
C GLY A 271 11.92 17.21 -13.00
N TYR A 272 11.95 15.95 -13.43
CA TYR A 272 13.20 15.17 -13.41
C TYR A 272 14.16 15.60 -14.51
N VAL A 273 15.42 15.81 -14.15
CA VAL A 273 16.47 16.19 -15.09
C VAL A 273 17.34 14.99 -15.43
N ASN A 274 17.40 14.64 -16.72
CA ASN A 274 18.18 13.48 -17.20
C ASN A 274 19.70 13.73 -17.23
N THR A 275 20.16 14.96 -16.99
CA THR A 275 21.59 15.27 -16.92
C THR A 275 22.11 14.91 -15.54
N GLY A 276 22.79 13.76 -15.40
CA GLY A 276 23.42 13.35 -14.13
C GLY A 276 22.90 12.04 -13.54
N LEU A 277 22.14 11.24 -14.28
CA LEU A 277 21.67 9.95 -13.80
C LEU A 277 22.83 9.06 -13.31
N LYS A 278 22.72 8.58 -12.06
CA LYS A 278 23.69 7.66 -11.45
C LYS A 278 22.99 6.38 -11.01
N THR A 279 23.58 5.23 -11.35
CA THR A 279 23.14 3.93 -10.81
C THR A 279 24.12 3.38 -9.78
N VAL A 280 23.58 2.69 -8.78
CA VAL A 280 24.31 1.85 -7.82
C VAL A 280 23.63 0.49 -7.82
N GLU A 281 24.36 -0.55 -8.18
CA GLU A 281 23.79 -1.87 -8.44
C GLU A 281 24.06 -2.83 -7.28
N ASP A 282 23.31 -3.93 -7.24
CA ASP A 282 23.54 -5.09 -6.37
C ASP A 282 23.48 -4.82 -4.85
N ILE A 283 22.61 -3.91 -4.41
CA ILE A 283 22.42 -3.65 -2.97
C ILE A 283 21.54 -4.74 -2.36
N THR A 284 22.12 -5.54 -1.47
CA THR A 284 21.39 -6.60 -0.76
C THR A 284 20.69 -6.05 0.48
N VAL A 285 19.37 -6.18 0.50
CA VAL A 285 18.50 -5.86 1.65
C VAL A 285 18.16 -7.16 2.39
N THR A 286 18.43 -7.17 3.69
CA THR A 286 18.00 -8.23 4.61
C THR A 286 16.83 -7.74 5.45
N ALA A 287 15.89 -8.63 5.75
CA ALA A 287 14.77 -8.34 6.65
C ALA A 287 15.27 -7.84 8.03
N GLY A 288 14.67 -6.76 8.53
CA GLY A 288 14.98 -6.15 9.82
C GLY A 288 16.29 -5.38 9.88
N GLU A 289 17.04 -5.27 8.78
CA GLU A 289 18.33 -4.60 8.74
C GLU A 289 18.27 -3.29 7.95
N THR A 290 19.14 -2.35 8.34
CA THR A 290 19.48 -1.18 7.52
C THR A 290 20.79 -1.46 6.80
N VAL A 291 20.75 -1.44 5.47
CA VAL A 291 21.96 -1.46 4.63
C VAL A 291 22.37 -0.04 4.29
N THR A 292 23.67 0.23 4.38
CA THR A 292 24.25 1.51 3.99
C THR A 292 24.72 1.46 2.54
N ALA A 293 24.27 2.41 1.72
CA ALA A 293 24.69 2.60 0.34
C ALA A 293 25.05 4.07 0.10
N ASP A 294 26.32 4.44 0.27
CA ASP A 294 26.78 5.79 -0.05
C ASP A 294 26.92 5.98 -1.55
N ILE A 295 26.50 7.15 -2.04
CA ILE A 295 26.44 7.46 -3.47
C ILE A 295 27.35 8.64 -3.77
N THR A 296 28.23 8.48 -4.76
CA THR A 296 28.94 9.62 -5.36
C THR A 296 28.19 10.06 -6.61
N TYR A 297 27.69 11.29 -6.59
CA TYR A 297 26.88 11.92 -7.64
C TYR A 297 27.68 12.97 -8.40
#